data_AF-A0A519MNP9-F1
#
_entry.id   AF-A0A519MNP9-F1
#
_cell.length_a   1.000
_cell.length_b   1.000
_cell.length_c   1.000
_cell.angle_alpha   90.00
_cell.angle_beta   90.00
_cell.angle_gamma   90.00
#
_symmetry.space_group_name_H-M   'P 1'
#
loop_
_entity.id
_entity.type
_entity.pdbx_description
1 polymer ?
#
loop_
_entity_poly.entity_id
_entity_poly.type
_entity_poly.pdbx_seq_one_letter_code
_entity_poly.pdbx_strand_id
1 'polypeptide(L)' 'SLTDVKVVRDAGNELGAEASRCIKSNPRWIPGVYNGKKVNVTVTMPIEVKPAQPKK' A
#
# COMPACT_ATOMS: atom_id res chain seq x y z
N SER A 1 -9.29 9.50 1.70
CA SER A 1 -9.09 9.06 0.31
C SER A 1 -7.61 8.80 0.14
N LEU A 2 -7.21 7.75 -0.56
CA LEU A 2 -5.81 7.49 -0.84
C LEU A 2 -5.44 8.17 -2.16
N THR A 3 -4.35 8.92 -2.18
CA THR A 3 -3.89 9.69 -3.34
C THR A 3 -2.40 9.45 -3.54
N ASP A 4 -1.93 9.48 -4.79
CA ASP A 4 -0.50 9.39 -5.15
C ASP A 4 0.22 8.10 -4.66
N VAL A 5 -0.34 6.94 -4.99
CA VAL A 5 0.30 5.64 -4.69
C VAL A 5 1.53 5.45 -5.58
N LYS A 6 2.71 5.36 -4.97
CA LYS A 6 4.00 5.14 -5.65
C LYS A 6 4.70 3.90 -5.13
N VAL A 7 5.30 3.13 -6.05
CA VAL A 7 6.16 2.00 -5.71
C VAL A 7 7.58 2.53 -5.54
N VAL A 8 8.09 2.53 -4.30
CA VAL A 8 9.44 3.05 -4.00
C VAL A 8 10.53 2.01 -4.31
N ARG A 9 10.21 0.73 -4.12
CA ARG A 9 11.11 -0.40 -4.40
C ARG A 9 10.28 -1.51 -5.04
N ASP A 10 10.69 -1.93 -6.23
CA ASP A 10 10.09 -3.07 -6.90
C ASP A 10 11.02 -4.28 -6.76
N ALA A 11 10.44 -5.43 -6.42
CA ALA A 11 11.15 -6.70 -6.36
C ALA A 11 11.25 -7.36 -7.75
N GLY A 12 10.63 -6.76 -8.77
CA GLY A 12 10.55 -7.27 -10.13
C GLY A 12 9.32 -8.14 -10.36
N ASN A 13 9.18 -8.68 -11.57
CA ASN A 13 8.17 -9.69 -11.92
C ASN A 13 6.70 -9.21 -11.74
N GLU A 14 6.45 -7.92 -11.99
CA GLU A 14 5.12 -7.27 -11.91
C GLU A 14 4.52 -7.18 -10.49
N LEU A 15 5.28 -7.54 -9.44
CA LEU A 15 4.83 -7.45 -8.05
C LEU A 15 4.50 -6.01 -7.66
N GLY A 16 5.28 -5.02 -8.11
CA GLY A 16 4.98 -3.61 -7.88
C GLY A 16 3.64 -3.15 -8.48
N ALA A 17 3.30 -3.66 -9.67
CA ALA A 17 2.04 -3.32 -10.34
C ALA A 17 0.84 -3.89 -9.55
N GLU A 18 0.89 -5.16 -9.17
CA GLU A 18 -0.15 -5.80 -8.35
C GLU A 18 -0.26 -5.16 -6.95
N ALA A 19 0.86 -4.82 -6.31
CA ALA A 19 0.86 -4.12 -5.04
C ALA A 19 0.14 -2.75 -5.15
N SER A 20 0.42 -1.99 -6.20
CA SER A 20 -0.24 -0.69 -6.43
C SER A 20 -1.76 -0.85 -6.66
N ARG A 21 -2.18 -1.92 -7.34
CA ARG A 21 -3.58 -2.25 -7.60
C ARG A 21 -4.31 -2.60 -6.32
N CYS A 22 -3.74 -3.47 -5.49
CA CYS A 22 -4.30 -3.86 -4.20
C CYS A 22 -4.51 -2.65 -3.28
N ILE A 23 -3.52 -1.75 -3.21
CA ILE A 23 -3.58 -0.55 -2.38
C ILE A 23 -4.69 0.40 -2.86
N LYS A 24 -4.85 0.57 -4.18
CA LYS A 24 -5.93 1.40 -4.77
C LYS A 24 -7.31 0.81 -4.55
N SER A 25 -7.43 -0.52 -4.48
CA SER A 25 -8.70 -1.23 -4.26
C SER A 25 -9.10 -1.32 -2.77
N ASN A 26 -8.22 -0.91 -1.85
CA ASN A 26 -8.46 -1.02 -0.41
C ASN A 26 -9.59 -0.04 0.05
N PRO A 27 -10.36 -0.37 1.10
CA PRO A 27 -11.30 0.58 1.71
C PRO A 27 -10.63 1.87 2.18
N ARG A 28 -11.46 2.86 2.53
CA ARG A 28 -11.00 4.17 3.01
C ARG A 28 -10.05 4.02 4.21
N TRP A 29 -8.80 4.41 4.01
CA TRP A 29 -7.79 4.47 5.07
C TRP A 29 -8.11 5.56 6.09
N ILE A 30 -7.71 5.32 7.34
CA ILE A 30 -7.86 6.28 8.43
C ILE A 30 -6.81 7.38 8.23
N PRO A 31 -7.22 8.65 8.09
CA PRO A 31 -6.27 9.76 7.94
C PRO A 31 -5.53 10.00 9.25
N GLY A 32 -4.32 10.56 9.15
CA GLY A 32 -3.60 11.05 10.32
C GLY A 32 -4.40 12.18 10.99
N VAL A 33 -4.29 12.26 12.32
CA VAL A 33 -4.88 13.35 13.11
C VAL A 33 -3.76 14.15 13.73
N TYR A 34 -3.68 15.43 13.39
CA TYR A 34 -2.76 16.36 14.01
C TYR A 34 -3.55 17.52 14.62
N ASN A 35 -3.40 17.72 15.92
CA ASN A 35 -4.10 18.76 16.68
C ASN A 35 -5.63 18.80 16.42
N GLY A 36 -6.27 17.63 16.46
CA GLY A 36 -7.72 17.48 16.23
C GLY A 36 -8.18 17.64 14.77
N LYS A 37 -7.28 17.93 13.84
CA LYS A 37 -7.58 18.07 12.40
C LYS A 37 -7.08 16.84 11.63
N LYS A 38 -7.89 16.39 10.66
CA LYS A 38 -7.48 15.33 9.72
C LYS A 38 -6.46 15.90 8.75
N VAL A 39 -5.27 15.30 8.70
CA VAL A 39 -4.16 15.73 7.85
C VAL A 39 -3.81 14.64 6.84
N ASN A 40 -3.30 15.06 5.68
CA ASN A 40 -2.74 14.14 4.69
C ASN A 40 -1.33 13.71 5.16
N VAL A 41 -1.07 12.40 5.13
CA VAL A 41 0.20 11.82 5.56
C VAL A 41 0.72 10.91 4.46
N THR A 42 1.96 11.15 4.04
CA THR A 42 2.69 10.22 3.18
C THR A 42 3.30 9.13 4.06
N VAL A 43 2.89 7.88 3.83
CA VAL A 43 3.37 6.72 4.57
C VAL A 43 4.08 5.77 3.62
N THR A 44 5.27 5.31 4.00
CA THR A 44 6.00 4.24 3.31
C THR A 44 5.84 2.96 4.12
N MET A 45 5.11 1.98 3.59
CA MET A 45 4.89 0.69 4.24
C MET A 45 5.61 -0.42 3.48
N PRO A 46 6.37 -1.29 4.15
CA PRO A 46 6.95 -2.48 3.50
C PRO A 46 5.85 -3.50 3.23
N ILE A 47 5.88 -4.10 2.03
CA ILE A 47 4.96 -5.18 1.64
C ILE A 47 5.79 -6.44 1.46
N GLU A 48 5.52 -7.45 2.28
CA GLU A 48 6.14 -8.77 2.17
C GLU A 48 5.27 -9.67 1.30
N VAL A 49 5.79 -10.07 0.15
CA VAL A 49 5.14 -11.06 -0.71
C VAL A 49 5.67 -12.44 -0.33
N LYS A 50 4.79 -13.29 0.19
CA LYS A 50 5.11 -14.69 0.46
C LYS A 50 4.80 -15.52 -0.79
N PRO A 51 5.70 -16.42 -1.24
CA PRO A 51 5.40 -17.32 -2.34
C PRO A 51 4.20 -18.20 -1.95
N ALA A 52 3.30 -18.43 -2.90
CA ALA A 52 2.14 -19.29 -2.70
C ALA A 52 2.63 -20.68 -2.28
N GLN A 53 2.33 -21.06 -1.04
CA GLN A 53 2.66 -22.40 -0.56
C GLN A 53 1.80 -23.41 -1.34
N PRO A 54 2.39 -24.50 -1.86
CA PRO A 54 1.60 -25.54 -2.49
C PRO A 54 0.63 -26.10 -1.45
N LYS A 55 -0.67 -26.06 -1.75
CA LYS A 55 -1.68 -26.75 -0.95
C LYS A 55 -1.36 -28.25 -1.01
N LYS A 56 -1.11 -28.84 0.15
CA LYS A 56 -0.91 -30.29 0.33
C LYS A 56 -2.21 -31.05 0.09
#